data_AF-A0A8J7DIU6-F1
#
_entry.id   AF-A0A8J7DIU6-F1
#
_cell.length_a   1.000
_cell.length_b   1.000
_cell.length_c   1.000
_cell.angle_alpha   90.00
_cell.angle_beta   90.00
_cell.angle_gamma   90.00
#
_symmetry.space_group_name_H-M   'P 1'
#
loop_
_entity.id
_entity.type
_entity.pdbx_description
1 polymer ?
#
loop_
_entity_poly.entity_id
_entity_poly.type
_entity_poly.pdbx_seq_one_letter_code
_entity_poly.pdbx_strand_id
1 'polypeptide(L)'
;MAVKTSAQRILVFNQNQSSDLADLQQICPQANLTVVDPAQAAWLLLSHSIAPVDWHGAIAWLRQQQFDAAVILTAPGQSPYTLGYLCYLAGIPIRIGQSCEFGGQVLSHCSPPPDDGDCRHLLDLLSDMSRL
;
A
#
# COMPACT_ATOMS: atom_id res chain seq x y z
N MET A 1 -27.41 -16.25 -3.55
CA MET A 1 -26.25 -17.13 -3.30
C MET A 1 -25.17 -16.23 -2.72
N ALA A 2 -25.05 -16.17 -1.39
CA ALA A 2 -24.14 -15.23 -0.73
C ALA A 2 -22.76 -15.88 -0.61
N VAL A 3 -21.82 -15.47 -1.46
CA VAL A 3 -20.39 -15.74 -1.21
C VAL A 3 -19.94 -14.74 -0.17
N LYS A 4 -20.13 -15.07 1.10
CA LYS A 4 -19.42 -14.41 2.19
C LYS A 4 -18.07 -15.11 2.33
N THR A 5 -17.06 -14.33 2.68
CA THR A 5 -15.66 -14.71 2.99
C THR A 5 -14.69 -14.66 1.79
N SER A 6 -14.12 -13.48 1.52
CA SER A 6 -12.72 -13.41 1.09
C SER A 6 -11.98 -12.61 2.16
N ALA A 7 -11.09 -13.26 2.91
CA ALA A 7 -10.21 -12.55 3.82
C ALA A 7 -9.34 -11.62 2.98
N GLN A 8 -9.62 -10.31 3.04
CA GLN A 8 -8.88 -9.31 2.28
C GLN A 8 -7.43 -9.32 2.76
N ARG A 9 -6.50 -9.74 1.90
CA ARG A 9 -5.06 -9.66 2.16
C ARG A 9 -4.59 -8.30 1.69
N ILE A 10 -4.32 -7.42 2.64
CA ILE A 10 -3.97 -6.03 2.37
C ILE A 10 -2.51 -5.82 2.72
N LEU A 11 -1.74 -5.38 1.73
CA LEU A 11 -0.37 -4.92 1.90
C LEU A 11 -0.39 -3.45 2.32
N VAL A 12 0.35 -3.10 3.38
CA VAL A 12 0.47 -1.71 3.84
C VAL A 12 1.94 -1.34 3.83
N PHE A 13 2.31 -0.39 2.96
CA PHE A 13 3.59 0.29 3.08
C PHE A 13 3.40 1.49 3.98
N ASN A 14 3.96 1.42 5.19
CA ASN A 14 3.90 2.53 6.13
C ASN A 14 5.29 3.15 6.27
N GLN A 15 5.55 4.23 5.53
CA GLN A 15 6.76 5.04 5.68
C GLN A 15 6.54 6.21 6.66
N ASN A 16 5.38 6.30 7.31
CA ASN A 16 5.03 7.31 8.30
C ASN A 16 5.02 6.71 9.72
N GLN A 17 4.96 7.54 10.76
CA GLN A 17 5.00 7.07 12.15
C GLN A 17 3.73 6.29 12.58
N SER A 18 3.87 5.48 13.62
CA SER A 18 3.10 4.27 13.97
C SER A 18 1.58 4.38 14.21
N SER A 19 0.98 5.58 14.18
CA SER A 19 -0.45 5.77 14.49
C SER A 19 -1.40 5.17 13.45
N ASP A 20 -0.98 5.11 12.18
CA ASP A 20 -1.88 4.78 11.07
C ASP A 20 -2.27 3.29 11.03
N LEU A 21 -1.47 2.43 11.67
CA LEU A 21 -1.70 0.98 11.70
C LEU A 21 -2.83 0.56 12.64
N ALA A 22 -2.97 1.24 13.77
CA ALA A 22 -4.05 0.96 14.71
C ALA A 22 -5.42 1.30 14.09
N ASP A 23 -5.49 2.43 13.38
CA ASP A 23 -6.68 2.87 12.67
C ASP A 23 -7.01 1.92 11.51
N LEU A 24 -6.01 1.45 10.74
CA LEU A 24 -6.17 0.43 9.69
C LEU A 24 -6.76 -0.88 10.21
N GLN A 25 -6.24 -1.40 11.33
CA GLN A 25 -6.74 -2.62 11.96
C GLN A 25 -8.17 -2.45 12.45
N GLN A 26 -8.53 -1.27 12.96
CA GLN A 26 -9.88 -0.96 13.44
C GLN A 26 -10.89 -0.85 12.28
N ILE A 27 -10.46 -0.31 11.15
CA ILE A 27 -11.28 -0.09 9.96
C ILE A 27 -11.50 -1.39 9.18
N CYS A 28 -10.46 -2.21 9.07
CA CYS A 28 -10.51 -3.51 8.39
C CYS A 28 -10.24 -4.66 9.37
N PRO A 29 -11.10 -4.90 10.38
CA PRO A 29 -10.82 -5.88 11.44
C PRO A 29 -10.77 -7.32 10.94
N GLN A 30 -11.31 -7.60 9.76
CA GLN A 30 -11.26 -8.93 9.12
C GLN A 30 -10.19 -9.04 8.03
N ALA A 31 -9.47 -7.96 7.71
CA ALA A 31 -8.38 -8.02 6.75
C ALA A 31 -7.11 -8.59 7.40
N ASN A 32 -6.37 -9.36 6.63
CA ASN A 32 -5.04 -9.79 7.01
C ASN A 32 -4.05 -8.72 6.54
N LEU A 33 -3.63 -7.86 7.48
CA LEU A 33 -2.72 -6.76 7.19
C LEU A 33 -1.27 -7.23 7.23
N THR A 34 -0.56 -7.09 6.12
CA THR A 34 0.90 -7.23 6.07
C THR A 34 1.52 -5.85 6.00
N VAL A 35 2.07 -5.39 7.13
CA VAL A 35 2.75 -4.10 7.21
C VAL A 35 4.22 -4.29 6.85
N VAL A 36 4.69 -3.53 5.86
CA VAL A 36 6.11 -3.47 5.52
C VAL A 36 6.64 -2.10 5.95
N ASP A 37 7.29 -2.08 7.11
CA ASP A 37 8.05 -0.93 7.63
C ASP A 37 9.25 -0.67 6.69
N PRO A 38 9.62 0.58 6.35
CA PRO A 38 10.82 0.90 5.57
C PRO A 38 12.10 0.19 6.02
N ALA A 39 12.29 -0.11 7.31
CA ALA A 39 13.42 -0.92 7.80
C ALA A 39 13.33 -2.39 7.36
N GLN A 40 12.13 -2.96 7.32
CA GLN A 40 11.85 -4.33 6.84
C GLN A 40 11.74 -4.39 5.31
N ALA A 41 11.38 -3.27 4.69
CA ALA A 41 11.36 -3.01 3.26
C ALA A 41 12.70 -2.50 2.76
N ALA A 42 13.78 -2.48 3.56
CA ALA A 42 15.04 -1.87 3.11
C ALA A 42 15.55 -2.48 1.80
N TRP A 43 15.29 -3.78 1.59
CA TRP A 43 15.54 -4.50 0.34
C TRP A 43 14.53 -4.19 -0.79
N LEU A 44 13.35 -3.64 -0.48
CA LEU A 44 12.31 -3.19 -1.42
C LEU A 44 12.38 -1.69 -1.75
N LEU A 45 12.91 -0.87 -0.82
CA LEU A 45 12.66 0.58 -0.77
C LEU A 45 13.88 1.45 -0.47
N LEU A 46 14.93 0.93 0.16
CA LEU A 46 16.05 1.78 0.58
C LEU A 46 17.28 1.56 -0.29
N SER A 47 17.49 2.50 -1.20
CA SER A 47 18.74 2.78 -1.93
C SER A 47 19.91 3.23 -1.04
N HIS A 48 19.86 2.99 0.27
CA HIS A 48 20.97 3.27 1.19
C HIS A 48 22.01 2.14 1.24
N SER A 49 21.73 1.01 0.58
CA SER A 49 22.71 -0.03 0.31
C SER A 49 23.33 0.17 -1.07
N ILE A 50 24.65 -0.02 -1.20
CA ILE A 50 25.37 -0.02 -2.47
C ILE A 50 25.01 -1.26 -3.31
N ALA A 51 24.37 -2.27 -2.71
CA ALA A 51 23.91 -3.45 -3.42
C ALA A 51 22.66 -3.14 -4.26
N PRO A 52 22.60 -3.59 -5.52
CA PRO A 52 21.42 -3.43 -6.34
C PRO A 52 20.22 -4.15 -5.72
N VAL A 53 19.06 -3.49 -5.75
CA VAL A 53 17.78 -4.09 -5.35
C VAL A 53 17.40 -5.21 -6.33
N ASP A 54 17.11 -6.40 -5.81
CA ASP A 54 16.55 -7.49 -6.62
C ASP A 54 15.04 -7.30 -6.83
N TRP A 55 14.71 -6.50 -7.84
CA TRP A 55 13.32 -6.22 -8.22
C TRP A 55 12.57 -7.47 -8.68
N HIS A 56 13.23 -8.44 -9.31
CA HIS A 56 12.57 -9.67 -9.75
C HIS A 56 12.15 -10.53 -8.56
N GLY A 57 13.04 -10.68 -7.57
CA GLY A 57 12.72 -11.34 -6.30
C GLY A 57 11.58 -10.66 -5.55
N ALA A 58 11.59 -9.32 -5.49
CA ALA A 58 10.51 -8.53 -4.90
C ALA A 58 9.15 -8.77 -5.58
N ILE A 59 9.11 -8.66 -6.90
CA ILE A 59 7.88 -8.90 -7.68
C ILE A 59 7.38 -10.33 -7.49
N ALA A 60 8.27 -11.32 -7.51
CA ALA A 60 7.92 -12.72 -7.33
C ALA A 60 7.35 -12.99 -5.93
N TRP A 61 7.97 -12.44 -4.89
CA TRP A 61 7.48 -12.56 -3.52
C TRP A 61 6.09 -11.93 -3.35
N LEU A 62 5.91 -10.68 -3.80
CA LEU A 62 4.63 -9.97 -3.74
C LEU A 62 3.52 -10.74 -4.47
N ARG A 63 3.84 -11.27 -5.65
CA ARG A 63 2.90 -12.08 -6.43
C ARG A 63 2.48 -13.35 -5.71
N GLN A 64 3.40 -14.01 -5.00
CA GLN A 64 3.08 -15.23 -4.23
C GLN A 64 2.14 -14.96 -3.06
N GLN A 65 2.17 -13.76 -2.46
CA GLN A 65 1.27 -13.40 -1.36
C GLN A 65 -0.19 -13.17 -1.81
N GLN A 66 -0.40 -12.96 -3.12
CA GLN A 66 -1.73 -12.83 -3.73
C GLN A 66 -2.57 -11.70 -3.11
N PHE A 67 -1.95 -10.58 -2.72
CA PHE A 67 -2.65 -9.45 -2.08
C PHE A 67 -3.80 -8.92 -2.96
N ASP A 68 -4.92 -8.63 -2.32
CA ASP A 68 -6.11 -8.07 -2.97
C ASP A 68 -5.97 -6.55 -3.15
N ALA A 69 -5.26 -5.90 -2.22
CA ALA A 69 -5.01 -4.48 -2.23
C ALA A 69 -3.64 -4.11 -1.65
N ALA A 70 -3.09 -2.98 -2.08
CA ALA A 70 -1.95 -2.32 -1.49
C ALA A 70 -2.29 -0.88 -1.10
N VAL A 71 -1.93 -0.49 0.12
CA VAL A 71 -2.06 0.86 0.67
C VAL A 71 -0.66 1.43 0.81
N ILE A 72 -0.40 2.55 0.16
CA ILE A 72 0.92 3.16 0.08
C ILE A 72 0.87 4.49 0.83
N LEU A 73 1.39 4.47 2.07
CA LEU A 73 1.51 5.62 2.95
C LEU A 73 2.97 6.09 2.91
N THR A 74 3.25 7.09 2.08
CA THR A 74 4.58 7.68 1.95
C THR A 74 4.79 8.82 2.95
N ALA A 75 6.04 9.03 3.35
CA ALA A 75 6.40 10.22 4.11
C ALA A 75 6.19 11.51 3.26
N PRO A 76 5.98 12.68 3.87
CA PRO A 76 5.83 13.94 3.14
C PRO A 76 6.95 14.16 2.12
N GLY A 77 6.57 14.48 0.88
CA GLY A 77 7.51 14.71 -0.23
C GLY A 77 8.05 13.44 -0.91
N GLN A 78 7.72 12.23 -0.43
CA GLN A 78 8.05 10.98 -1.11
C GLN A 78 6.93 10.55 -2.05
N SER A 79 7.31 10.12 -3.25
CA SER A 79 6.37 9.68 -4.27
C SER A 79 5.88 8.25 -4.02
N PRO A 80 4.56 7.97 -4.07
CA PRO A 80 4.04 6.61 -3.91
C PRO A 80 4.23 5.76 -5.18
N TYR A 81 4.56 6.36 -6.33
CA TYR A 81 4.45 5.71 -7.62
C TYR A 81 5.47 4.60 -7.85
N THR A 82 6.66 4.67 -7.24
CA THR A 82 7.62 3.56 -7.27
C THR A 82 7.02 2.30 -6.67
N LEU A 83 6.39 2.42 -5.50
CA LEU A 83 5.69 1.32 -4.83
C LEU A 83 4.43 0.88 -5.56
N GLY A 84 3.66 1.85 -6.06
CA GLY A 84 2.48 1.57 -6.87
C GLY A 84 2.83 0.76 -8.11
N TYR A 85 3.96 1.10 -8.77
CA TYR A 85 4.41 0.40 -9.96
C TYR A 85 4.92 -1.01 -9.65
N LEU A 86 5.64 -1.18 -8.55
CA LEU A 86 6.03 -2.50 -8.06
C LEU A 86 4.80 -3.40 -7.81
N CYS A 87 3.77 -2.87 -7.14
CA CYS A 87 2.53 -3.60 -6.87
C CYS A 87 1.78 -3.93 -8.17
N TYR A 88 1.78 -3.01 -9.14
CA TYR A 88 1.21 -3.22 -10.46
C TYR A 88 1.89 -4.40 -11.18
N LEU A 89 3.24 -4.44 -11.18
CA LEU A 89 4.00 -5.54 -11.77
C LEU A 89 3.76 -6.87 -11.05
N ALA A 90 3.56 -6.84 -9.73
CA ALA A 90 3.20 -8.02 -8.94
C ALA A 90 1.78 -8.53 -9.21
N GLY A 91 0.93 -7.75 -9.88
CA GLY A 91 -0.45 -8.10 -10.22
C GLY A 91 -1.46 -7.78 -9.11
N ILE A 92 -1.12 -6.91 -8.15
CA ILE A 92 -2.02 -6.49 -7.08
C ILE A 92 -3.06 -5.53 -7.69
N PRO A 93 -4.35 -5.88 -7.71
CA PRO A 93 -5.34 -5.18 -8.54
C PRO A 93 -5.71 -3.80 -7.99
N ILE A 94 -5.75 -3.63 -6.66
CA ILE A 94 -6.10 -2.37 -6.01
C ILE A 94 -4.83 -1.76 -5.39
N ARG A 95 -4.54 -0.50 -5.72
CA ARG A 95 -3.32 0.21 -5.30
C ARG A 95 -3.70 1.64 -4.94
N ILE A 96 -3.69 1.92 -3.65
CA ILE A 96 -4.16 3.19 -3.07
C ILE A 96 -2.95 3.98 -2.59
N GLY A 97 -2.94 5.28 -2.86
CA GLY A 97 -1.93 6.19 -2.31
C GLY A 97 -2.33 7.65 -2.42
N GLN A 98 -1.50 8.51 -1.86
CA GLN A 98 -1.62 9.96 -1.96
C GLN A 98 -0.53 10.55 -2.85
N SER A 99 -0.89 11.42 -3.78
CA SER A 99 0.09 12.21 -4.53
C SER A 99 -0.52 13.47 -5.13
N CYS A 100 0.30 14.53 -5.21
CA CYS A 100 0.03 15.72 -6.03
C CYS A 100 0.56 15.57 -7.47
N GLU A 101 1.33 14.52 -7.75
CA GLU A 101 1.94 14.28 -9.05
C GLU A 101 0.97 13.53 -9.98
N PHE A 102 1.25 13.57 -11.28
CA PHE A 102 0.55 12.72 -12.25
C PHE A 102 1.31 11.40 -12.42
N GLY A 103 0.71 10.28 -12.03
CA GLY A 103 1.25 8.94 -12.28
C GLY A 103 0.31 7.99 -13.03
N GLY A 104 -0.69 8.53 -13.72
CA GLY A 104 -1.64 7.74 -14.52
C GLY A 104 -2.34 6.65 -13.72
N GLN A 105 -2.41 5.44 -14.29
CA GLN A 105 -3.10 4.27 -13.71
C GLN A 105 -2.23 3.42 -12.78
N VAL A 106 -1.02 3.89 -12.43
CA VAL A 106 -0.13 3.17 -11.52
C VAL A 106 -0.78 3.00 -10.15
N LEU A 107 -1.40 4.05 -9.63
CA LEU A 107 -2.38 3.94 -8.55
C LEU A 107 -3.75 3.69 -9.18
N SER A 108 -4.52 2.76 -8.62
CA SER A 108 -5.92 2.57 -9.02
C SER A 108 -6.82 3.60 -8.34
N HIS A 109 -6.44 4.05 -7.15
CA HIS A 109 -7.11 5.11 -6.41
C HIS A 109 -6.05 6.07 -5.88
N CYS A 110 -6.12 7.32 -6.30
CA CYS A 110 -5.22 8.38 -5.87
C CYS A 110 -6.06 9.51 -5.29
N SER A 111 -5.65 9.99 -4.12
CA SER A 111 -6.21 11.19 -3.50
C SER A 111 -5.08 12.22 -3.33
N PRO A 112 -5.33 13.52 -3.50
CA PRO A 112 -4.36 14.51 -3.06
C PRO A 112 -4.17 14.40 -1.53
N PRO A 113 -2.94 14.59 -1.01
CA PRO A 113 -2.74 14.73 0.43
C PRO A 113 -3.54 15.94 0.94
N PRO A 114 -4.10 15.88 2.16
CA PRO A 114 -4.79 17.02 2.74
C PRO A 114 -3.79 18.08 3.20
N ASP A 115 -4.26 19.30 3.44
CA ASP A 115 -3.40 20.42 3.87
C ASP A 115 -2.65 20.16 5.19
N ASP A 116 -3.16 19.25 6.03
CA ASP A 116 -2.56 18.84 7.31
C ASP A 116 -1.63 17.62 7.19
N GLY A 117 -1.50 17.03 5.99
CA GLY A 117 -0.70 15.84 5.74
C GLY A 117 -1.27 14.54 6.31
N ASP A 118 -2.52 14.53 6.79
CA ASP A 118 -3.15 13.35 7.38
C ASP A 118 -3.48 12.28 6.32
N CYS A 119 -3.03 11.06 6.56
CA CYS A 119 -3.23 9.91 5.69
C CYS A 119 -4.54 9.16 5.94
N ARG A 120 -5.28 9.48 7.02
CA ARG A 120 -6.48 8.76 7.46
C ARG A 120 -7.60 8.70 6.44
N HIS A 121 -7.75 9.69 5.57
CA HIS A 121 -8.78 9.67 4.53
C HIS A 121 -8.57 8.55 3.49
N LEU A 122 -7.34 8.03 3.34
CA LEU A 122 -7.11 6.84 2.51
C LEU A 122 -7.76 5.60 3.12
N LEU A 123 -7.99 5.59 4.43
CA LEU A 123 -8.66 4.52 5.14
C LEU A 123 -10.18 4.56 4.93
N ASP A 124 -10.75 5.76 4.73
CA ASP A 124 -12.15 5.89 4.31
C ASP A 124 -12.36 5.28 2.93
N LEU A 125 -11.42 5.49 1.99
CA LEU A 125 -11.45 4.85 0.67
C LEU A 125 -11.40 3.32 0.77
N LEU A 126 -10.61 2.76 1.69
CA LEU A 126 -10.58 1.32 1.97
C LEU A 126 -11.89 0.82 2.57
N SER A 127 -12.47 1.59 3.50
CA SER A 127 -13.73 1.28 4.17
C SER A 127 -14.87 1.13 3.18
N ASP A 128 -14.99 2.07 2.24
CA ASP A 128 -16.02 2.06 1.21
C ASP A 128 -15.91 0.82 0.31
N MET A 129 -14.68 0.38 0.01
CA MET A 129 -14.45 -0.84 -0.77
C MET A 129 -14.69 -2.13 0.02
N SER A 130 -14.49 -2.13 1.34
CA SER A 130 -14.75 -3.30 2.18
C SER A 130 -16.24 -3.66 2.29
N ARG A 131 -17.13 -2.74 1.90
CA ARG A 131 -18.59 -2.89 1.89
C ARG A 131 -19.15 -3.39 0.55
N LEU A 132 -18.32 -3.46 -0.49
CA LEU A 132 -18.66 -3.99 -1.83
C LEU A 132 -18.40 -5.49 -1.91
#